data_AF-A0A7Y9NEG0-F1
#
_entry.id   AF-A0A7Y9NEG0-F1
#
_cell.length_a   1.000
_cell.length_b   1.000
_cell.length_c   1.000
_cell.angle_alpha   90.00
_cell.angle_beta   90.00
_cell.angle_gamma   90.00
#
_symmetry.space_group_name_H-M   'P 1'
#
loop_
_entity.id
_entity.type
_entity.pdbx_description
1 polymer ?
#
loop_
_entity_poly.entity_id
_entity_poly.type
_entity_poly.pdbx_seq_one_letter_code
_entity_poly.pdbx_strand_id
1 'polypeptide(L)'
;MTETTAVYVDGYNFYYGRIRGTPYKWIDVVRLFERLVHEQTPTSQMTLVRYFSAFCLARFSTHGNASTIAQDSFLRGHEVRHGSRFQKTMGTHTHDRSGTKMPRVVTPRRPPEAGAVAHRNMMSSLSANAHWARSHIHDEELASCQLPDRIQTGKKPIDKPAHW
;
A
#
# COMPACT_ATOMS: atom_id res chain seq x y z
N MET A 1 -13.45 -21.96 15.16
CA MET A 1 -12.84 -22.07 13.82
C MET A 1 -12.11 -20.76 13.56
N THR A 2 -10.85 -20.80 13.12
CA THR A 2 -10.10 -19.59 12.78
C THR A 2 -10.48 -19.13 11.38
N GLU A 3 -10.92 -17.89 11.24
CA GLU A 3 -11.27 -17.35 9.92
C GLU A 3 -9.99 -16.97 9.18
N THR A 4 -9.85 -17.43 7.93
CA THR A 4 -8.70 -17.09 7.11
C THR A 4 -8.95 -15.75 6.42
N THR A 5 -8.03 -14.80 6.60
CA THR A 5 -8.10 -13.49 5.97
C THR A 5 -7.01 -13.35 4.91
N ALA A 6 -7.36 -12.74 3.78
CA ALA A 6 -6.40 -12.26 2.78
C ALA A 6 -6.52 -10.74 2.67
N VAL A 7 -5.38 -10.06 2.56
CA VAL A 7 -5.29 -8.60 2.51
C VAL A 7 -4.90 -8.16 1.11
N TYR A 8 -5.60 -7.18 0.57
CA TYR A 8 -5.36 -6.59 -0.74
C TYR A 8 -4.88 -5.16 -0.54
N VAL A 9 -3.68 -4.85 -1.05
CA VAL A 9 -3.04 -3.55 -0.87
C VAL A 9 -2.84 -2.90 -2.23
N ASP A 10 -3.48 -1.76 -2.46
CA ASP A 10 -3.14 -0.88 -3.57
C ASP A 10 -1.91 -0.04 -3.16
N GLY A 11 -0.76 -0.36 -3.74
CA GLY A 11 0.52 0.28 -3.44
C GLY A 11 0.58 1.76 -3.82
N TYR A 12 -0.18 2.19 -4.84
CA TYR A 12 -0.22 3.61 -5.22
C TYR A 12 -1.00 4.41 -4.17
N ASN A 13 -2.22 3.95 -3.84
CA ASN A 13 -3.04 4.60 -2.82
C ASN A 13 -2.40 4.53 -1.44
N PHE A 14 -1.75 3.42 -1.10
CA PHE A 14 -1.00 3.30 0.16
C PHE A 14 0.20 4.24 0.20
N TYR A 15 0.98 4.33 -0.89
CA TYR A 15 2.12 5.24 -0.95
C TYR A 15 1.69 6.69 -0.81
N TYR A 16 0.81 7.19 -1.70
CA TYR A 16 0.41 8.60 -1.69
C TYR A 16 -0.49 8.97 -0.51
N GLY A 17 -1.32 8.04 -0.05
CA GLY A 17 -2.26 8.27 1.05
C GLY A 17 -1.64 8.16 2.43
N ARG A 18 -0.57 7.36 2.61
CA ARG A 18 -0.04 7.10 3.94
C ARG A 18 1.48 7.18 4.10
N ILE A 19 2.25 6.71 3.13
CA ILE A 19 3.71 6.56 3.27
C ILE A 19 4.48 7.79 2.76
N ARG A 20 3.93 8.52 1.78
CA ARG A 20 4.61 9.66 1.16
C ARG A 20 4.77 10.79 2.17
N GLY A 21 6.01 11.27 2.32
CA GLY A 21 6.36 12.35 3.25
C GLY A 21 6.71 11.86 4.65
N THR A 22 6.64 10.56 4.92
CA THR A 22 7.11 9.98 6.19
C THR A 22 8.48 9.32 6.01
N PRO A 23 9.22 9.08 7.12
CA PRO A 23 10.46 8.31 7.10
C PRO A 23 10.23 6.78 7.06
N TYR A 24 8.98 6.33 6.93
CA TYR A 24 8.57 4.93 7.09
C TYR A 24 8.40 4.20 5.75
N LYS A 25 9.18 4.57 4.73
CA LYS A 25 9.08 3.98 3.38
C LYS A 25 9.55 2.52 3.35
N TRP A 26 10.40 2.11 4.28
CA TRP A 26 10.89 0.74 4.43
C TRP A 26 9.97 -0.13 5.30
N ILE A 27 8.66 -0.01 5.07
CA ILE A 27 7.62 -0.69 5.83
C ILE A 27 7.52 -2.18 5.46
N ASP A 28 7.35 -3.04 6.46
CA ASP A 28 6.95 -4.44 6.31
C ASP A 28 5.43 -4.53 6.23
N VAL A 29 4.88 -4.61 5.01
CA VAL A 29 3.42 -4.57 4.82
C VAL A 29 2.73 -5.82 5.37
N VAL A 30 3.41 -6.96 5.38
CA VAL A 30 2.85 -8.20 5.93
C VAL A 30 2.70 -8.05 7.45
N ARG A 31 3.75 -7.60 8.13
CA ARG A 31 3.71 -7.37 9.58
C ARG A 31 2.69 -6.29 9.96
N LEU A 32 2.63 -5.19 9.19
CA LEU A 32 1.68 -4.11 9.43
C LEU A 32 0.24 -4.64 9.38
N PHE A 33 -0.15 -5.29 8.29
CA PHE A 33 -1.54 -5.75 8.14
C PHE A 33 -1.86 -6.96 9.02
N GLU A 34 -0.88 -7.79 9.35
CA GLU A 34 -1.06 -8.85 10.36
C GLU A 34 -1.45 -8.26 11.72
N ARG A 35 -0.73 -7.20 12.16
CA ARG A 35 -1.06 -6.47 13.39
C ARG A 35 -2.44 -5.83 13.30
N LEU A 36 -2.74 -5.13 12.21
CA LEU A 36 -4.03 -4.46 12.04
C LEU A 36 -5.21 -5.44 12.04
N VAL A 37 -5.09 -6.58 11.35
CA VAL A 37 -6.12 -7.62 11.33
C VAL A 37 -6.28 -8.23 12.72
N HIS A 38 -5.18 -8.52 13.42
CA HIS A 38 -5.25 -9.10 14.77
C HIS A 38 -5.91 -8.15 15.78
N GLU A 39 -5.62 -6.84 15.70
CA GLU A 39 -6.24 -5.83 16.58
C GLU A 39 -7.75 -5.68 16.32
N GLN A 40 -8.20 -5.78 15.07
CA GLN A 40 -9.62 -5.61 14.71
C GLN A 40 -10.42 -6.91 14.84
N THR A 41 -9.80 -8.06 14.55
CA THR A 41 -10.45 -9.37 14.54
C THR A 41 -9.48 -10.43 15.06
N PRO A 42 -9.32 -10.57 16.39
CA PRO A 42 -8.36 -11.49 17.00
C PRO A 42 -8.57 -12.97 16.63
N THR A 43 -9.80 -13.34 16.22
CA THR A 43 -10.18 -14.68 15.79
C THR A 43 -9.75 -15.02 14.36
N SER A 44 -9.30 -14.02 13.61
CA SER A 44 -8.90 -14.15 12.21
C SER A 44 -7.40 -14.25 12.07
N GLN A 45 -6.97 -15.08 11.12
CA GLN A 45 -5.57 -15.28 10.79
C GLN A 45 -5.28 -14.79 9.38
N MET A 46 -4.35 -13.84 9.25
CA MET A 46 -3.93 -13.34 7.95
C MET A 46 -3.00 -14.35 7.26
N THR A 47 -3.46 -14.88 6.13
CA THR A 47 -2.76 -15.91 5.35
C THR A 47 -1.89 -15.33 4.24
N LEU A 48 -2.35 -14.25 3.61
CA LEU A 48 -1.75 -13.69 2.38
C LEU A 48 -1.92 -12.17 2.31
N VAL A 49 -0.89 -11.49 1.85
CA VAL A 49 -0.96 -10.11 1.34
C VAL A 49 -0.77 -10.13 -0.18
N ARG A 50 -1.77 -9.63 -0.90
CA ARG A 50 -1.71 -9.33 -2.33
C ARG A 50 -1.43 -7.85 -2.53
N TYR A 51 -0.23 -7.55 -2.99
CA TYR A 51 0.25 -6.19 -3.19
C TYR A 51 0.19 -5.81 -4.68
N PHE A 52 -0.64 -4.83 -5.03
CA PHE A 52 -0.80 -4.34 -6.38
C PHE A 52 0.01 -3.07 -6.56
N SER A 53 0.88 -3.03 -7.56
CA SER A 53 1.70 -1.85 -7.84
C SER A 53 1.95 -1.70 -9.33
N ALA A 54 2.62 -0.62 -9.73
CA ALA A 54 3.08 -0.41 -11.09
C ALA A 54 4.54 0.07 -11.04
N PHE A 55 5.28 -0.15 -12.13
CA PHE A 55 6.72 0.14 -12.16
C PHE A 55 7.02 1.63 -11.95
N CYS A 56 7.87 1.95 -10.98
CA CYS A 56 8.40 3.29 -10.78
C CYS A 56 9.27 3.66 -11.99
N LEU A 57 8.71 4.47 -12.89
CA LEU A 57 9.41 4.97 -14.07
C LEU A 57 10.34 6.13 -13.66
N ALA A 58 11.65 5.94 -13.85
CA ALA A 58 12.67 6.92 -13.48
C ALA A 58 12.37 8.35 -13.99
N ARG A 59 11.85 8.48 -15.22
CA ARG A 59 11.47 9.77 -15.84
C ARG A 59 10.41 10.58 -15.06
N PHE A 60 9.65 9.95 -14.18
CA PHE A 60 8.60 10.58 -13.38
C PHE A 60 8.92 10.61 -11.88
N SER A 61 10.13 10.20 -11.48
CA SER A 61 10.48 10.03 -10.08
C SER A 61 11.48 11.07 -9.60
N THR A 62 11.32 11.53 -8.36
CA THR A 62 12.16 12.57 -7.74
C THR A 62 13.64 12.21 -7.71
N HIS A 63 13.98 10.92 -7.56
CA HIS A 63 15.36 10.44 -7.54
C HIS A 63 15.70 9.55 -8.77
N GLY A 64 14.94 9.65 -9.85
CA GLY A 64 15.21 8.93 -11.09
C GLY A 64 15.37 7.42 -10.88
N ASN A 65 16.51 6.88 -11.36
CA ASN A 65 16.84 5.45 -11.26
C ASN A 65 16.93 4.96 -9.80
N ALA A 66 17.31 5.82 -8.85
CA ALA A 66 17.41 5.41 -7.45
C ALA A 66 16.05 5.01 -6.88
N SER A 67 14.96 5.63 -7.34
CA SER A 67 13.59 5.26 -6.94
C SER A 67 13.14 3.94 -7.54
N THR A 68 13.54 3.64 -8.78
CA THR A 68 13.28 2.33 -9.41
C THR A 68 14.01 1.22 -8.65
N ILE A 69 15.29 1.44 -8.32
CA ILE A 69 16.08 0.49 -7.51
C ILE A 69 15.44 0.31 -6.13
N ALA A 70 15.00 1.39 -5.50
CA ALA A 70 14.41 1.33 -4.17
C ALA A 70 13.08 0.56 -4.18
N GLN A 71 12.22 0.75 -5.18
CA GLN A 71 11.01 -0.05 -5.36
C GLN A 71 11.33 -1.53 -5.59
N ASP A 72 12.33 -1.85 -6.41
CA ASP A 72 12.75 -3.24 -6.63
C ASP A 72 13.26 -3.88 -5.33
N SER A 73 14.14 -3.19 -4.60
CA SER A 73 14.63 -3.63 -3.29
C SER A 73 13.49 -3.88 -2.31
N PHE A 74 12.49 -2.99 -2.27
CA PHE A 74 11.31 -3.14 -1.41
C PHE A 74 10.51 -4.40 -1.74
N LEU A 75 10.16 -4.59 -3.01
CA LEU A 75 9.33 -5.71 -3.44
C LEU A 75 10.08 -7.04 -3.25
N ARG A 76 11.36 -7.09 -3.60
CA ARG A 76 12.20 -8.28 -3.40
C ARG A 76 12.43 -8.59 -1.93
N GLY A 77 12.57 -7.57 -1.09
CA GLY A 77 12.70 -7.73 0.35
C GLY A 77 11.50 -8.48 0.94
N HIS A 78 10.28 -8.15 0.49
CA HIS A 78 9.07 -8.85 0.91
C HIS A 78 8.99 -10.28 0.36
N GLU A 79 9.34 -10.50 -0.90
CA GLU A 79 9.36 -11.86 -1.48
C GLU A 79 10.31 -12.80 -0.72
N VAL A 80 11.51 -12.32 -0.38
CA VAL A 80 12.49 -13.13 0.36
C VAL A 80 12.04 -13.36 1.80
N ARG A 81 11.53 -12.32 2.46
CA ARG A 81 11.19 -12.39 3.90
C ARG A 81 9.93 -13.21 4.17
N HIS A 82 8.93 -13.10 3.30
CA HIS A 82 7.59 -13.62 3.56
C HIS A 82 7.17 -14.76 2.64
N GLY A 83 7.94 -15.05 1.59
CA GLY A 83 7.69 -16.16 0.68
C GLY A 83 6.25 -16.14 0.14
N SER A 84 5.51 -17.24 0.34
CA SER A 84 4.13 -17.39 -0.13
C SER A 84 3.13 -16.45 0.54
N ARG A 85 3.46 -15.85 1.69
CA ARG A 85 2.57 -14.87 2.37
C ARG A 85 2.53 -13.51 1.67
N PHE A 86 3.44 -13.24 0.74
CA PHE A 86 3.46 -12.01 -0.04
C PHE A 86 3.43 -12.32 -1.53
N GLN A 87 2.39 -11.83 -2.21
CA GLN A 87 2.26 -11.93 -3.66
C GLN A 87 2.14 -10.53 -4.26
N LYS A 88 3.00 -10.20 -5.23
CA LYS A 88 2.93 -8.93 -5.95
C LYS A 88 2.29 -9.10 -7.32
N THR A 89 1.50 -8.11 -7.73
CA THR A 89 0.96 -7.98 -9.09
C THR A 89 1.39 -6.62 -9.64
N MET A 90 2.17 -6.63 -10.73
CA MET A 90 2.67 -5.42 -11.36
C MET A 90 1.81 -5.04 -12.57
N GLY A 91 1.14 -3.90 -12.48
CA GLY A 91 0.45 -3.28 -13.61
C GLY A 91 1.42 -2.56 -14.55
N THR A 92 1.06 -2.52 -15.82
CA THR A 92 1.77 -1.77 -16.86
C THR A 92 1.29 -0.32 -16.87
N HIS A 93 2.22 0.64 -16.89
CA HIS A 93 1.88 2.04 -17.16
C HIS A 93 1.61 2.23 -18.66
N THR A 94 0.35 2.23 -19.08
CA THR A 94 -0.03 2.77 -20.40
C THR A 94 -0.15 4.29 -20.29
N HIS A 95 0.91 4.99 -20.70
CA HIS A 95 0.89 6.43 -20.84
C HIS A 95 0.35 6.76 -22.23
N ASP A 96 -0.96 6.97 -22.34
CA ASP A 96 -1.54 7.48 -23.58
C ASP A 96 -1.19 8.98 -23.69
N ARG A 97 -0.48 9.39 -24.75
CA ARG A 97 -0.18 10.81 -25.01
C ARG A 97 -1.45 11.62 -25.29
N SER A 98 -2.55 10.96 -25.66
CA SER A 98 -3.85 11.59 -25.91
C SER A 98 -4.78 11.63 -24.68
N GLY A 99 -4.30 11.15 -23.53
CA GLY A 99 -5.10 11.01 -22.32
C GLY A 99 -5.91 9.72 -22.36
N THR A 100 -5.60 8.79 -21.46
CA THR A 100 -6.37 7.56 -21.29
C THR A 100 -7.82 7.95 -21.00
N LYS A 101 -8.76 7.53 -21.87
CA LYS A 101 -10.20 7.70 -21.64
C LYS A 101 -10.60 6.90 -20.40
N MET A 102 -10.49 7.52 -19.24
CA MET A 102 -10.95 6.96 -17.98
C MET A 102 -12.48 6.99 -17.98
N PRO A 103 -13.17 5.89 -17.62
CA PRO A 103 -14.60 5.94 -17.38
C PRO A 103 -14.88 6.99 -16.30
N ARG A 104 -15.63 8.03 -16.68
CA ARG A 104 -16.09 9.04 -15.72
C ARG A 104 -17.24 8.42 -14.92
N VAL A 105 -17.00 8.14 -13.65
CA VAL A 105 -18.09 7.84 -12.72
C VAL A 105 -18.89 9.11 -12.51
N VAL A 106 -20.04 9.21 -13.17
CA VAL A 106 -21.05 10.24 -12.89
C VAL A 106 -21.99 9.66 -11.84
N THR A 107 -21.62 9.78 -10.57
CA THR A 107 -22.62 9.67 -9.50
C THR A 107 -23.52 10.89 -9.59
N PRO A 108 -24.86 10.77 -9.69
CA PRO A 108 -25.76 11.90 -9.53
C PRO A 108 -25.65 12.39 -8.07
N ARG A 109 -24.74 13.35 -7.83
CA ARG A 109 -24.65 14.04 -6.54
C ARG A 109 -25.59 15.23 -6.59
N ARG A 110 -26.51 15.30 -5.62
CA ARG A 110 -27.24 16.53 -5.29
C ARG A 110 -26.22 17.65 -5.02
N PRO A 111 -26.47 18.90 -5.47
CA PRO A 111 -25.56 20.00 -5.15
C PRO A 111 -25.34 20.08 -3.64
N PRO A 112 -24.10 20.25 -3.16
CA PRO A 112 -23.88 20.50 -1.74
C PRO A 112 -24.58 21.82 -1.34
N GLU A 113 -25.27 21.82 -0.21
CA GLU A 113 -25.87 23.04 0.34
C GLU A 113 -24.77 24.08 0.62
N ALA A 114 -25.08 25.35 0.37
CA ALA A 114 -24.13 26.45 0.52
C ALA A 114 -23.60 26.51 1.97
N GLY A 115 -22.33 26.14 2.15
CA GLY A 115 -21.66 26.12 3.46
C GLY A 115 -21.10 24.76 3.89
N ALA A 116 -21.37 23.67 3.16
CA ALA A 116 -20.84 22.36 3.51
C ALA A 116 -19.33 22.24 3.20
N VAL A 117 -18.50 22.11 4.23
CA VAL A 117 -17.09 21.77 4.11
C VAL A 117 -16.98 20.38 3.49
N ALA A 118 -16.39 20.28 2.30
CA ALA A 118 -16.16 19.02 1.61
C ALA A 118 -15.08 18.21 2.33
N HIS A 119 -15.45 17.53 3.41
CA HIS A 119 -14.71 16.35 3.82
C HIS A 119 -14.79 15.36 2.66
N ARG A 120 -13.64 14.94 2.12
CA ARG A 120 -13.60 13.80 1.20
C ARG A 120 -14.21 12.62 1.95
N ASN A 121 -15.48 12.35 1.72
CA ASN A 121 -16.14 11.16 2.25
C ASN A 121 -15.38 9.96 1.69
N MET A 122 -14.56 9.36 2.55
CA MET A 122 -14.00 8.03 2.35
C MET A 122 -15.19 7.12 2.08
N MET A 123 -15.28 6.62 0.84
CA MET A 123 -16.34 5.79 0.25
C MET A 123 -17.41 5.31 1.24
N SER A 124 -18.36 6.19 1.60
CA SER A 124 -19.33 5.93 2.68
C SER A 124 -20.20 4.70 2.42
N SER A 125 -20.41 4.36 1.15
CA SER A 125 -21.12 3.16 0.70
C SER A 125 -20.35 1.85 0.95
N LEU A 126 -19.01 1.86 0.87
CA LEU A 126 -18.19 0.68 1.15
C LEU A 126 -18.10 0.42 2.65
N SER A 127 -17.89 1.48 3.46
CA SER A 127 -17.82 1.35 4.91
C SER A 127 -19.13 0.80 5.51
N ALA A 128 -20.28 1.14 4.94
CA ALA A 128 -21.59 0.65 5.41
C ALA A 128 -21.77 -0.88 5.25
N ASN A 129 -21.02 -1.51 4.34
CA ASN A 129 -21.09 -2.96 4.08
C ASN A 129 -19.84 -3.70 4.57
N ALA A 130 -18.89 -3.00 5.19
CA ALA A 130 -17.68 -3.60 5.72
C ALA A 130 -17.91 -4.06 7.17
N HIS A 131 -17.35 -5.22 7.54
CA HIS A 131 -17.36 -5.70 8.94
C HIS A 131 -16.71 -4.70 9.89
N TRP A 132 -15.68 -4.00 9.43
CA TRP A 132 -15.07 -2.86 10.10
C TRP A 132 -14.37 -1.98 9.08
N ALA A 133 -14.18 -0.71 9.44
CA ALA A 133 -13.35 0.23 8.69
C ALA A 133 -12.51 1.04 9.68
N ARG A 134 -11.25 1.30 9.32
CA ARG A 134 -10.37 2.18 10.09
C ARG A 134 -10.17 3.50 9.34
N SER A 135 -10.15 4.59 10.09
CA SER A 135 -10.00 5.95 9.54
C SER A 135 -8.55 6.31 9.20
N HIS A 136 -7.58 5.74 9.94
CA HIS A 136 -6.16 6.02 9.76
C HIS A 136 -5.27 4.86 10.24
N ILE A 137 -4.03 4.88 9.75
CA ILE A 137 -2.91 4.09 10.26
C ILE A 137 -1.96 5.10 10.92
N HIS A 138 -1.58 4.92 12.17
CA HIS A 138 -0.72 5.85 12.92
C HIS A 138 0.76 5.69 12.58
N ASP A 139 1.56 6.71 12.89
CA ASP A 139 3.02 6.68 12.67
C ASP A 139 3.70 5.63 13.56
N GLU A 140 3.19 5.41 14.76
CA GLU A 140 3.69 4.38 15.69
C GLU A 140 3.51 2.96 15.11
N GLU A 141 2.36 2.72 14.46
CA GLU A 141 2.10 1.45 13.78
C GLU A 141 3.10 1.24 12.64
N LEU A 142 3.37 2.29 11.84
CA LEU A 142 4.38 2.23 10.79
C LEU A 142 5.80 2.02 11.33
N ALA A 143 6.18 2.76 12.37
CA ALA A 143 7.50 2.69 13.00
C ALA A 143 7.77 1.29 13.56
N SER A 144 6.77 0.68 14.20
CA SER A 144 6.88 -0.67 14.77
C SER A 144 6.99 -1.79 13.73
N CYS A 145 6.61 -1.51 12.49
CA CYS A 145 6.51 -2.49 11.41
C CYS A 145 7.54 -2.24 10.29
N GLN A 146 8.70 -1.65 10.57
CA GLN A 146 9.75 -1.52 9.56
C GLN A 146 10.42 -2.87 9.25
N LEU A 147 10.84 -3.05 7.99
CA LEU A 147 11.76 -4.12 7.59
C LEU A 147 13.14 -3.87 8.24
N PRO A 148 13.95 -4.93 8.46
CA PRO A 148 15.33 -4.74 8.89
C PRO A 148 16.13 -3.99 7.82
N ASP A 149 17.12 -3.20 8.25
CA ASP A 149 17.96 -2.41 7.33
C ASP A 149 18.73 -3.26 6.32
N ARG A 150 19.03 -4.51 6.68
CA ARG A 150 19.63 -5.51 5.79
C ARG A 150 18.83 -6.81 5.82
N ILE A 151 18.35 -7.22 4.64
CA ILE A 151 17.68 -8.50 4.43
C ILE A 151 18.68 -9.45 3.78
N GLN A 152 19.04 -10.51 4.51
CA GLN A 152 19.91 -11.57 4.00
C GLN A 152 19.17 -12.36 2.93
N THR A 153 19.86 -12.65 1.83
CA THR A 153 19.34 -13.49 0.75
C THR A 153 20.39 -14.55 0.41
N GLY A 154 20.03 -15.61 -0.31
CA GLY A 154 21.01 -16.55 -0.85
C GLY A 154 21.94 -15.95 -1.92
N LYS A 155 21.78 -14.66 -2.24
CA LYS A 155 22.58 -13.87 -3.19
C LYS A 155 23.06 -12.59 -2.49
N LYS A 156 23.26 -11.50 -3.25
CA LYS A 156 23.56 -10.18 -2.69
C LYS A 156 22.46 -9.76 -1.70
N PRO A 157 22.81 -9.32 -0.47
CA PRO A 157 21.83 -8.83 0.50
C PRO A 157 21.08 -7.61 -0.06
N ILE A 158 19.85 -7.42 0.41
CA ILE A 158 19.03 -6.26 0.07
C ILE A 158 19.15 -5.28 1.23
N ASP A 159 19.72 -4.12 0.94
CA ASP A 159 19.91 -3.05 1.92
C ASP A 159 18.81 -1.99 1.75
N LYS A 160 18.38 -1.41 2.87
CA LYS A 160 17.47 -0.26 2.91
C LYS A 160 18.06 0.88 2.06
N PRO A 161 17.30 1.43 1.10
CA PRO A 161 17.76 2.57 0.31
C PRO A 161 18.08 3.78 1.19
N ALA A 162 19.26 4.38 1.02
CA ALA A 162 19.73 5.47 1.89
C ALA A 162 18.85 6.74 1.87
N HIS A 163 18.05 6.94 0.83
CA HIS A 163 17.14 8.09 0.67
C HIS A 163 15.71 7.81 1.21
N TRP A 164 15.50 6.67 1.86
CA TRP A 164 14.21 6.21 2.37
C TRP A 164 14.12 6.17 3.89
#